data_AF-A0A7V9A5X0-F1
#
_entry.id   AF-A0A7V9A5X0-F1
#
_cell.length_a   1.000
_cell.length_b   1.000
_cell.length_c   1.000
_cell.angle_alpha   90.00
_cell.angle_beta   90.00
_cell.angle_gamma   90.00
#
_symmetry.space_group_name_H-M   'P 1'
#
loop_
_entity.id
_entity.type
_entity.pdbx_description
1 polymer ?
#
loop_
_entity_poly.entity_id
_entity_poly.type
_entity_poly.pdbx_seq_one_letter_code
_entity_poly.pdbx_strand_id
1 'polypeptide(L)'
;MEAISTPKVLPNGNGMPETEPDVAQPPSKRAQFPLWFLLFVIPTVAGLGSAIYANWQEQAQVRADLIAHQAVLHDRIATMESEIALVQQLDRQIYQQVYHWKTADAVVDYLTNYHQNEGSPEQGFYEVPLWHDVNRFFLQADEADLHRLLKLMREAYPKCDDSNKYSILDLAVNVPVNAPRHVNALAEDARRLADVVPADANPLLRKQAKRLRQAFNLDEFSDGKEAMP
;
A
#
# COMPACT_ATOMS: atom_id res chain seq x y z
N MET A 1 78.14 21.69 1.39
CA MET A 1 79.62 21.71 1.35
C MET A 1 80.06 22.95 2.09
N GLU A 2 80.53 22.74 3.31
CA GLU A 2 81.31 23.72 4.06
C GLU A 2 82.66 23.97 3.38
N ALA A 3 83.35 24.98 3.94
CA ALA A 3 84.76 25.32 3.76
C ALA A 3 84.96 26.40 2.66
N ILE A 4 85.76 27.47 2.79
CA ILE A 4 86.90 27.83 3.65
C ILE A 4 87.07 29.36 3.55
N SER A 5 87.44 30.08 4.62
CA SER A 5 88.58 31.02 4.59
C SER A 5 88.84 31.66 5.96
N THR A 6 89.77 31.07 6.71
CA THR A 6 90.66 31.75 7.66
C THR A 6 91.99 32.08 6.94
N PRO A 7 93.01 32.74 7.55
CA PRO A 7 93.04 33.79 8.56
C PRO A 7 93.95 34.98 8.11
N LYS A 8 93.99 36.07 8.89
CA LYS A 8 95.16 36.97 8.93
C LYS A 8 95.54 37.25 10.38
N VAL A 9 96.76 36.88 10.73
CA VAL A 9 97.40 36.97 12.05
C VAL A 9 98.39 38.14 12.00
N LEU A 10 98.43 39.06 12.98
CA LEU A 10 99.36 39.16 14.14
C LEU A 10 99.50 40.70 14.46
N PRO A 11 100.14 41.16 15.55
CA PRO A 11 99.94 40.82 16.96
C PRO A 11 100.03 42.07 17.91
N ASN A 12 99.91 41.80 19.21
CA ASN A 12 100.54 42.49 20.34
C ASN A 12 100.11 43.93 20.71
N GLY A 13 99.36 43.98 21.81
CA GLY A 13 99.38 45.10 22.76
C GLY A 13 99.01 44.57 24.15
N ASN A 14 100.03 44.24 24.95
CA ASN A 14 99.90 43.80 26.34
C ASN A 14 99.12 44.81 27.20
N GLY A 15 98.07 44.34 27.86
CA GLY A 15 97.46 44.95 29.04
C GLY A 15 96.95 43.83 29.95
N MET A 16 97.49 43.77 31.16
CA MET A 16 97.27 42.75 32.20
C MET A 16 95.81 42.72 32.75
N PRO A 17 95.44 41.68 33.52
CA PRO A 17 94.08 41.16 33.64
C PRO A 17 93.27 41.84 34.73
N GLU A 18 91.99 42.09 34.45
CA GLU A 18 90.98 42.31 35.48
C GLU A 18 90.11 41.05 35.56
N THR A 19 90.44 40.20 36.53
CA THR A 19 89.48 39.29 37.15
C THR A 19 88.52 40.11 37.99
N GLU A 20 87.23 40.11 37.65
CA GLU A 20 86.16 39.99 38.65
C GLU A 20 84.88 39.37 38.02
N PRO A 21 84.14 38.56 38.79
CA PRO A 21 83.15 37.61 38.30
C PRO A 21 81.69 38.12 38.44
N ASP A 22 80.74 37.20 38.23
CA ASP A 22 79.29 37.31 38.44
C ASP A 22 78.46 38.03 37.35
N VAL A 23 78.15 37.24 36.31
CA VAL A 23 76.91 37.42 35.54
C VAL A 23 75.73 37.17 36.50
N ALA A 24 75.26 38.24 37.13
CA ALA A 24 74.02 38.24 37.89
C ALA A 24 72.87 37.77 36.99
N GLN A 25 72.41 36.54 37.22
CA GLN A 25 71.13 36.06 36.72
C GLN A 25 70.03 37.02 37.20
N PRO A 26 69.23 37.65 36.32
CA PRO A 26 68.09 38.42 36.78
C PRO A 26 67.13 37.46 37.50
N PRO A 27 66.60 37.83 38.68
CA PRO A 27 65.66 36.96 39.38
C PRO A 27 64.46 36.70 38.47
N SER A 28 64.09 35.44 38.34
CA SER A 28 62.86 35.04 37.68
C SER A 28 61.72 35.89 38.25
N LYS A 29 61.03 36.63 37.37
CA LYS A 29 59.85 37.43 37.73
C LYS A 29 58.78 36.46 38.24
N ARG A 30 58.81 36.14 39.54
CA ARG A 30 57.73 35.45 40.22
C ARG A 30 56.53 36.38 40.15
N ALA A 31 55.53 36.01 39.36
CA ALA A 31 54.28 36.74 39.29
C ALA A 31 53.64 36.73 40.69
N GLN A 32 53.84 37.79 41.46
CA GLN A 32 53.15 38.01 42.72
C GLN A 32 51.75 38.51 42.37
N PHE A 33 50.86 37.57 42.08
CA PHE A 33 49.45 37.92 41.96
C PHE A 33 48.95 38.30 43.36
N PRO A 34 48.34 39.49 43.51
CA PRO A 34 47.85 39.90 44.81
C PRO A 34 46.80 38.89 45.29
N LEU A 35 46.81 38.56 46.58
CA LEU A 35 46.01 37.47 47.16
C LEU A 35 44.51 37.59 46.82
N TRP A 36 43.99 38.82 46.68
CA TRP A 36 42.61 39.07 46.28
C TRP A 36 42.28 38.57 44.85
N PHE A 37 43.25 38.54 43.93
CA PHE A 37 43.06 38.00 42.58
C PHE A 37 42.83 36.49 42.62
N LEU A 38 43.59 35.77 43.46
CA LEU A 38 43.40 34.35 43.72
C LEU A 38 42.09 34.06 44.45
N LEU A 39 41.70 34.91 45.41
CA LEU A 39 40.49 34.71 46.23
C LEU A 39 39.19 35.09 45.52
N PHE A 40 39.21 36.04 44.58
CA PHE A 40 37.98 36.57 43.97
C PHE A 40 37.93 36.37 42.46
N VAL A 41 39.02 36.61 41.71
CA VAL A 41 38.96 36.57 40.24
C VAL A 41 38.92 35.13 39.74
N ILE A 42 39.77 34.25 40.27
CA ILE A 42 39.83 32.86 39.81
C ILE A 42 38.51 32.10 40.09
N PRO A 43 37.92 32.16 41.31
CA PRO A 43 36.63 31.53 41.57
C PRO A 43 35.50 32.10 40.72
N THR A 44 35.52 33.42 40.44
CA THR A 44 34.48 34.06 39.63
C THR A 44 34.59 33.66 38.16
N VAL A 45 35.80 33.61 37.59
CA VAL A 45 36.03 33.14 36.21
C VAL A 45 35.72 31.65 36.09
N ALA A 46 36.10 30.85 37.09
CA ALA A 46 35.76 29.43 37.13
C ALA A 46 34.24 29.21 37.25
N GLY A 47 33.55 29.98 38.09
CA GLY A 47 32.09 29.95 38.24
C GLY A 47 31.33 30.44 37.00
N LEU A 48 31.83 31.48 36.33
CA LEU A 48 31.26 31.95 35.07
C LEU A 48 31.48 30.90 33.96
N GLY A 49 32.67 30.32 33.89
CA GLY A 49 33.00 29.24 32.96
C GLY A 49 32.13 28.01 33.16
N SER A 50 31.89 27.59 34.40
CA SER A 50 31.00 26.47 34.71
C SER A 50 29.53 26.78 34.38
N ALA A 51 29.05 27.99 34.66
CA ALA A 51 27.69 28.40 34.31
C ALA A 51 27.47 28.46 32.79
N ILE A 52 28.44 28.98 32.02
CA ILE A 52 28.38 28.99 30.56
C ILE A 52 28.41 27.56 30.00
N TYR A 53 29.29 26.71 30.54
CA TYR A 53 29.39 25.32 30.12
C TYR A 53 28.11 24.53 30.42
N ALA A 54 27.51 24.71 31.59
CA ALA A 54 26.24 24.09 31.96
C ALA A 54 25.10 24.51 31.00
N ASN A 55 24.97 25.81 30.71
CA ASN A 55 24.01 26.30 29.73
C ASN A 55 24.24 25.74 28.32
N TRP A 56 25.50 25.60 27.90
CA TRP A 56 25.85 24.98 26.62
C TRP A 56 25.43 23.51 26.57
N GLN A 57 25.64 22.78 27.66
CA GLN A 57 25.27 21.38 27.77
C GLN A 57 23.74 21.19 27.74
N GLU A 58 22.98 22.03 28.45
CA GLU A 58 21.51 22.04 28.38
C GLU A 58 21.02 22.35 26.96
N GLN A 59 21.58 23.36 26.30
CA GLN A 59 21.24 23.68 24.92
C GLN A 59 21.59 22.55 23.94
N ALA A 60 22.71 21.86 24.16
CA ALA A 60 23.11 20.72 23.32
C ALA A 60 22.15 19.54 23.48
N GLN A 61 21.69 19.26 24.70
CA GLN A 61 20.68 18.21 24.97
C GLN A 61 19.34 18.55 24.30
N VAL A 62 18.84 19.77 24.48
CA VAL A 62 17.59 20.21 23.83
C VAL A 62 17.69 20.12 22.31
N ARG A 63 18.83 20.49 21.72
CA ARG A 63 19.04 20.33 20.27
C ARG A 63 19.05 18.87 19.85
N ALA A 64 19.70 17.99 20.60
CA ALA A 64 19.73 16.56 20.32
C ALA A 64 18.31 15.95 20.38
N ASP A 65 17.53 16.32 21.40
CA ASP A 65 16.14 15.87 21.57
C ASP A 65 15.25 16.37 20.43
N LEU A 66 15.39 17.63 20.01
CA LEU A 66 14.66 18.18 18.88
C LEU A 66 15.01 17.47 17.55
N ILE A 67 16.29 17.15 17.32
CA ILE A 67 16.71 16.39 16.14
C ILE A 67 16.13 14.97 16.17
N ALA A 68 16.15 14.31 17.34
CA ALA A 68 15.55 12.98 17.50
C ALA A 68 14.04 13.02 17.25
N HIS A 69 13.33 14.02 17.76
CA HIS A 69 11.91 14.23 17.49
C HIS A 69 11.62 14.52 16.01
N GLN A 70 12.45 15.33 15.35
CA GLN A 70 12.33 15.58 13.91
C GLN A 70 12.50 14.28 13.11
N ALA A 71 13.48 13.44 13.46
CA ALA A 71 13.70 12.17 12.79
C ALA A 71 12.48 11.23 12.95
N VAL A 72 11.92 11.12 14.15
CA VAL A 72 10.70 10.32 14.41
C VAL A 72 9.51 10.87 13.64
N LEU A 73 9.35 12.19 13.56
CA LEU A 73 8.25 12.81 12.80
C LEU A 73 8.40 12.56 11.29
N HIS A 74 9.61 12.63 10.75
CA HIS A 74 9.86 12.31 9.34
C HIS A 74 9.55 10.85 9.01
N ASP A 75 9.94 9.93 9.90
CA ASP A 75 9.60 8.50 9.74
C ASP A 75 8.07 8.29 9.75
N ARG A 76 7.36 8.93 10.69
CA ARG A 76 5.89 8.88 10.75
C ARG A 76 5.21 9.47 9.50
N ILE A 77 5.74 10.55 8.97
CA ILE A 77 5.20 11.14 7.72
C ILE A 77 5.40 10.14 6.58
N ALA A 78 6.60 9.55 6.45
CA ALA A 78 6.86 8.56 5.41
C ALA A 78 5.94 7.33 5.53
N THR A 79 5.66 6.85 6.75
CA THR A 79 4.71 5.74 6.96
C THR A 79 3.30 6.14 6.55
N MET A 80 2.81 7.32 6.97
CA MET A 80 1.47 7.79 6.61
C MET A 80 1.34 8.03 5.10
N GLU A 81 2.37 8.58 4.44
CA GLU A 81 2.39 8.74 2.99
C GLU A 81 2.32 7.39 2.27
N SER A 82 3.02 6.37 2.77
CA SER A 82 2.95 5.02 2.22
C SER A 82 1.57 4.37 2.39
N GLU A 83 0.92 4.59 3.54
CA GLU A 83 -0.43 4.11 3.81
C GLU A 83 -1.46 4.81 2.90
N ILE A 84 -1.34 6.13 2.72
CA ILE A 84 -2.19 6.89 1.80
C ILE A 84 -2.02 6.38 0.36
N ALA A 85 -0.78 6.15 -0.07
CA ALA A 85 -0.51 5.64 -1.41
C ALA A 85 -1.13 4.24 -1.62
N LEU A 86 -1.05 3.38 -0.60
CA LEU A 86 -1.68 2.06 -0.61
C LEU A 86 -3.20 2.16 -0.71
N VAL A 87 -3.83 3.02 0.10
CA VAL A 87 -5.28 3.25 0.04
C VAL A 87 -5.71 3.78 -1.33
N GLN A 88 -4.97 4.75 -1.89
CA GLN A 88 -5.24 5.28 -3.24
C GLN A 88 -5.06 4.23 -4.34
N GLN A 89 -4.15 3.29 -4.17
CA GLN A 89 -4.00 2.17 -5.10
C GLN A 89 -5.18 1.20 -5.00
N LEU A 90 -5.59 0.84 -3.79
CA LEU A 90 -6.76 0.00 -3.56
C LEU A 90 -8.03 0.64 -4.12
N ASP A 91 -8.23 1.93 -3.88
CA ASP A 91 -9.40 2.66 -4.39
C ASP A 91 -9.44 2.67 -5.91
N ARG A 92 -8.29 2.88 -6.58
CA ARG A 92 -8.19 2.76 -8.04
C ARG A 92 -8.51 1.34 -8.53
N GLN A 93 -8.04 0.31 -7.85
CA GLN A 93 -8.33 -1.08 -8.20
C GLN A 93 -9.82 -1.41 -8.05
N ILE A 94 -10.43 -0.97 -6.94
CA ILE A 94 -11.87 -1.14 -6.70
C ILE A 94 -12.66 -0.40 -7.78
N TYR A 95 -12.31 0.85 -8.07
CA TYR A 95 -12.99 1.64 -9.10
C TYR A 95 -12.91 0.98 -10.47
N GLN A 96 -11.72 0.51 -10.87
CA GLN A 96 -11.54 -0.20 -12.14
C GLN A 96 -12.38 -1.48 -12.21
N GLN A 97 -12.40 -2.27 -11.14
CA GLN A 97 -13.17 -3.52 -11.09
C GLN A 97 -14.69 -3.25 -11.10
N VAL A 98 -15.17 -2.29 -10.30
CA VAL A 98 -16.59 -1.90 -10.27
C VAL A 98 -17.04 -1.36 -11.62
N TYR A 99 -16.20 -0.53 -12.26
CA TYR A 99 -16.49 0.01 -13.59
C TYR A 99 -16.52 -1.08 -14.67
N HIS A 100 -15.61 -2.06 -14.61
CA HIS A 100 -15.58 -3.18 -15.54
C HIS A 100 -16.89 -4.00 -15.47
N TRP A 101 -17.35 -4.30 -14.25
CA TRP A 101 -18.57 -5.07 -14.01
C TRP A 101 -19.85 -4.24 -13.97
N LYS A 102 -19.84 -3.02 -14.51
CA LYS A 102 -21.01 -2.13 -14.49
C LYS A 102 -22.10 -2.54 -15.49
N THR A 103 -21.70 -3.14 -16.59
CA THR A 103 -22.62 -3.41 -17.70
C THR A 103 -22.94 -4.88 -17.83
N ALA A 104 -24.19 -5.19 -18.17
CA ALA A 104 -24.63 -6.55 -18.49
C ALA A 104 -23.83 -7.18 -19.65
N ASP A 105 -23.39 -6.38 -20.63
CA ASP A 105 -22.57 -6.84 -21.75
C ASP A 105 -21.23 -7.42 -21.26
N ALA A 106 -20.52 -6.71 -20.37
CA ALA A 106 -19.25 -7.19 -19.81
C ALA A 106 -19.40 -8.53 -19.06
N VAL A 107 -20.50 -8.72 -18.34
CA VAL A 107 -20.80 -9.99 -17.65
C VAL A 107 -20.99 -11.13 -18.65
N VAL A 108 -21.75 -10.90 -19.72
CA VAL A 108 -22.00 -11.92 -20.75
C VAL A 108 -20.75 -12.19 -21.58
N ASP A 109 -19.99 -11.17 -21.96
CA ASP A 109 -18.72 -11.32 -22.68
C ASP A 109 -17.72 -12.14 -21.86
N TYR A 110 -17.68 -11.96 -20.54
CA TYR A 110 -16.86 -12.77 -19.66
C TYR A 110 -17.31 -14.23 -19.62
N LEU A 111 -18.62 -14.48 -19.46
CA LEU A 111 -19.18 -15.84 -19.43
C LEU A 111 -18.99 -16.60 -20.75
N THR A 112 -19.10 -15.90 -21.87
CA THR A 112 -18.94 -16.51 -23.20
C THR A 112 -17.49 -16.83 -23.54
N ASN A 113 -16.53 -16.11 -22.95
CA ASN A 113 -15.09 -16.32 -23.13
C ASN A 113 -14.42 -16.97 -21.91
N TYR A 114 -15.21 -17.49 -20.96
CA TYR A 114 -14.71 -17.98 -19.67
C TYR A 114 -13.56 -18.99 -19.80
N HIS A 115 -13.71 -19.98 -20.68
CA HIS A 115 -12.67 -20.99 -20.95
C HIS A 115 -11.36 -20.42 -21.47
N GLN A 116 -11.41 -19.31 -22.22
CA GLN A 116 -10.21 -18.64 -22.72
C GLN A 116 -9.52 -17.81 -21.63
N ASN A 117 -10.31 -17.29 -20.67
CA ASN A 117 -9.83 -16.41 -19.62
C ASN A 117 -9.25 -17.17 -18.41
N GLU A 118 -9.88 -18.27 -18.00
CA GLU A 118 -9.50 -19.01 -16.78
C GLU A 118 -8.78 -20.35 -17.04
N GLY A 119 -8.64 -20.76 -18.31
CA GLY A 119 -8.08 -22.06 -18.68
C GLY A 119 -9.05 -23.22 -18.41
N SER A 120 -8.85 -24.33 -19.12
CA SER A 120 -9.73 -25.51 -19.02
C SER A 120 -9.82 -25.99 -17.56
N PRO A 121 -11.04 -26.20 -17.01
CA PRO A 121 -11.23 -26.74 -15.67
C PRO A 121 -10.99 -28.25 -15.72
N GLU A 122 -9.73 -28.67 -15.76
CA GLU A 122 -9.41 -30.09 -15.83
C GLU A 122 -9.71 -30.86 -14.52
N GLN A 123 -10.02 -30.20 -13.40
CA GLN A 123 -10.21 -30.89 -12.12
C GLN A 123 -11.30 -30.28 -11.22
N GLY A 124 -12.52 -30.82 -11.35
CA GLY A 124 -13.28 -31.36 -10.21
C GLY A 124 -13.79 -30.46 -9.07
N PHE A 125 -13.52 -29.16 -9.02
CA PHE A 125 -14.03 -28.29 -7.96
C PHE A 125 -14.81 -27.10 -8.53
N TYR A 126 -16.14 -27.16 -8.38
CA TYR A 126 -17.11 -26.14 -8.79
C TYR A 126 -17.23 -25.00 -7.76
N GLU A 127 -16.12 -24.40 -7.34
CA GLU A 127 -16.16 -23.11 -6.65
C GLU A 127 -15.43 -22.10 -7.53
N VAL A 128 -16.21 -21.55 -8.46
CA VAL A 128 -15.71 -20.69 -9.52
C VAL A 128 -15.36 -19.31 -8.93
N PRO A 129 -14.12 -18.81 -9.03
CA PRO A 129 -13.79 -17.43 -8.64
C PRO A 129 -14.62 -16.38 -9.39
N LEU A 130 -15.19 -16.77 -10.55
CA LEU A 130 -16.21 -16.08 -11.34
C LEU A 130 -17.32 -15.41 -10.50
N TRP A 131 -17.81 -16.08 -9.45
CA TRP A 131 -18.92 -15.56 -8.65
C TRP A 131 -18.56 -14.30 -7.87
N HIS A 132 -17.33 -14.21 -7.37
CA HIS A 132 -16.94 -13.09 -6.52
C HIS A 132 -16.90 -11.76 -7.28
N ASP A 133 -16.41 -11.81 -8.52
CA ASP A 133 -16.28 -10.61 -9.35
C ASP A 133 -17.60 -10.24 -10.02
N VAL A 134 -18.38 -11.21 -10.51
CA VAL A 134 -19.71 -10.95 -11.10
C VAL A 134 -20.72 -10.49 -10.04
N ASN A 135 -20.56 -10.88 -8.77
CA ASN A 135 -21.42 -10.38 -7.69
C ASN A 135 -21.41 -8.85 -7.57
N ARG A 136 -20.34 -8.19 -8.01
CA ARG A 136 -20.24 -6.73 -8.03
C ARG A 136 -21.23 -6.08 -9.00
N PHE A 137 -21.60 -6.76 -10.09
CA PHE A 137 -22.66 -6.31 -10.98
C PHE A 137 -23.99 -6.24 -10.23
N PHE A 138 -24.38 -7.27 -9.48
CA PHE A 138 -25.67 -7.29 -8.77
C PHE A 138 -25.77 -6.24 -7.65
N LEU A 139 -24.65 -5.82 -7.06
CA LEU A 139 -24.64 -4.75 -6.06
C LEU A 139 -24.99 -3.37 -6.65
N GLN A 140 -24.77 -3.17 -7.94
CA GLN A 140 -24.97 -1.89 -8.62
C GLN A 140 -26.04 -1.92 -9.73
N ALA A 141 -26.53 -3.10 -10.10
CA ALA A 141 -27.48 -3.28 -11.19
C ALA A 141 -28.90 -2.83 -10.77
N ASP A 142 -29.51 -2.01 -11.62
CA ASP A 142 -30.94 -1.71 -11.52
C ASP A 142 -31.76 -2.82 -12.19
N GLU A 143 -33.08 -2.80 -11.97
CA GLU A 143 -34.01 -3.78 -12.57
C GLU A 143 -33.86 -3.88 -14.10
N ALA A 144 -33.68 -2.74 -14.78
CA ALA A 144 -33.48 -2.69 -16.22
C ALA A 144 -32.19 -3.40 -16.68
N ASP A 145 -31.13 -3.31 -15.88
CA ASP A 145 -29.85 -3.98 -16.17
C ASP A 145 -29.96 -5.48 -15.97
N LEU A 146 -30.74 -5.93 -14.98
CA LEU A 146 -31.02 -7.34 -14.74
C LEU A 146 -31.86 -7.96 -15.87
N HIS A 147 -32.87 -7.24 -16.36
CA HIS A 147 -33.63 -7.63 -17.56
C HIS A 147 -32.72 -7.74 -18.78
N ARG A 148 -31.85 -6.75 -18.98
CA ARG A 148 -30.87 -6.75 -20.07
C ARG A 148 -29.91 -7.93 -19.95
N LEU A 149 -29.44 -8.25 -18.75
CA LEU A 149 -28.56 -9.39 -18.49
C LEU A 149 -29.20 -10.71 -18.94
N LEU A 150 -30.40 -11.01 -18.47
CA LEU A 150 -31.11 -12.25 -18.82
C LEU A 150 -31.40 -12.33 -20.33
N LYS A 151 -31.73 -11.20 -20.95
CA LYS A 151 -31.93 -11.13 -22.40
C LYS A 151 -30.65 -11.45 -23.17
N LEU A 152 -29.52 -10.85 -22.80
CA LEU A 152 -28.23 -11.08 -23.45
C LEU A 152 -27.73 -12.51 -23.25
N MET A 153 -27.91 -13.07 -22.04
CA MET A 153 -27.63 -14.47 -21.77
C MET A 153 -28.40 -15.41 -22.69
N ARG A 154 -29.69 -15.14 -22.90
CA ARG A 154 -30.54 -15.92 -23.81
C ARG A 154 -30.05 -15.85 -25.26
N GLU A 155 -29.60 -14.69 -25.70
CA GLU A 155 -29.06 -14.47 -27.05
C GLU A 155 -27.68 -15.12 -27.25
N ALA A 156 -26.87 -15.18 -26.19
CA ALA A 156 -25.55 -15.80 -26.19
C ALA A 156 -25.59 -17.33 -26.06
N TYR A 157 -26.55 -17.86 -25.30
CA TYR A 157 -26.69 -19.29 -24.99
C TYR A 157 -26.52 -20.25 -26.20
N PRO A 158 -27.21 -20.05 -27.35
CA PRO A 158 -27.10 -20.99 -28.47
C PRO A 158 -25.73 -20.97 -29.16
N LYS A 159 -24.94 -19.90 -28.99
CA LYS A 159 -23.64 -19.72 -29.64
C LYS A 159 -22.47 -20.28 -28.83
N CYS A 160 -22.72 -20.70 -27.60
CA CYS A 160 -21.69 -21.08 -26.64
C CYS A 160 -21.43 -22.60 -26.60
N ASP A 161 -20.26 -22.97 -26.13
CA ASP A 161 -19.93 -24.34 -25.76
C ASP A 161 -20.71 -24.79 -24.50
N ASP A 162 -20.85 -26.11 -24.31
CA ASP A 162 -21.66 -26.67 -23.22
C ASP A 162 -21.23 -26.21 -21.82
N SER A 163 -19.94 -25.98 -21.61
CA SER A 163 -19.45 -25.44 -20.34
C SER A 163 -19.85 -23.98 -20.13
N ASN A 164 -19.79 -23.14 -21.16
CA ASN A 164 -20.20 -21.74 -21.06
C ASN A 164 -21.73 -21.64 -20.93
N LYS A 165 -22.48 -22.52 -21.61
CA LYS A 165 -23.92 -22.70 -21.40
C LYS A 165 -24.25 -23.05 -19.95
N TYR A 166 -23.45 -23.92 -19.33
CA TYR A 166 -23.59 -24.23 -17.90
C TYR A 166 -23.36 -22.99 -17.04
N SER A 167 -22.27 -22.26 -17.25
CA SER A 167 -21.95 -21.04 -16.47
C SER A 167 -23.02 -19.96 -16.62
N ILE A 168 -23.57 -19.76 -17.82
CA ILE A 168 -24.68 -18.84 -18.07
C ILE A 168 -25.92 -19.24 -17.24
N LEU A 169 -26.29 -20.52 -17.27
CA LEU A 169 -27.45 -21.00 -16.51
C LEU A 169 -27.20 -20.93 -15.01
N ASP A 170 -26.00 -21.29 -14.54
CA ASP A 170 -25.63 -21.19 -13.13
C ASP A 170 -25.73 -19.73 -12.64
N LEU A 171 -25.40 -18.74 -13.49
CA LEU A 171 -25.51 -17.32 -13.14
C LEU A 171 -26.96 -16.89 -13.01
N ALA A 172 -27.79 -17.33 -13.94
CA ALA A 172 -29.21 -17.11 -13.86
C ALA A 172 -29.83 -17.73 -12.59
N VAL A 173 -29.38 -18.93 -12.15
CA VAL A 173 -29.88 -19.56 -10.91
C VAL A 173 -29.56 -18.73 -9.67
N ASN A 174 -28.43 -18.03 -9.65
CA ASN A 174 -28.00 -17.23 -8.49
C ASN A 174 -28.58 -15.81 -8.47
N VAL A 175 -29.28 -15.36 -9.53
CA VAL A 175 -29.91 -14.03 -9.57
C VAL A 175 -30.86 -13.79 -8.39
N PRO A 176 -31.77 -14.72 -8.02
CA PRO A 176 -32.66 -14.51 -6.87
C PRO A 176 -31.95 -14.37 -5.52
N VAL A 177 -30.78 -14.99 -5.37
CA VAL A 177 -29.96 -14.88 -4.15
C VAL A 177 -29.32 -13.50 -4.06
N ASN A 178 -28.83 -12.97 -5.18
CA ASN A 178 -28.12 -11.70 -5.24
C ASN A 178 -29.05 -10.49 -5.38
N ALA A 179 -30.21 -10.65 -6.00
CA ALA A 179 -31.20 -9.60 -6.27
C ALA A 179 -32.63 -10.03 -5.90
N PRO A 180 -32.91 -10.37 -4.61
CA PRO A 180 -34.18 -10.95 -4.19
C PRO A 180 -35.40 -10.03 -4.43
N ARG A 181 -35.17 -8.71 -4.51
CA ARG A 181 -36.23 -7.71 -4.72
C ARG A 181 -36.83 -7.74 -6.13
N HIS A 182 -36.09 -8.24 -7.12
CA HIS A 182 -36.49 -8.19 -8.54
C HIS A 182 -36.94 -9.56 -9.09
N VAL A 183 -37.03 -10.59 -8.25
CA VAL A 183 -37.36 -11.97 -8.67
C VAL A 183 -38.67 -12.05 -9.45
N ASN A 184 -39.72 -11.39 -8.97
CA ASN A 184 -41.04 -11.41 -9.62
C ASN A 184 -41.02 -10.67 -10.97
N ALA A 185 -40.28 -9.58 -11.09
CA ALA A 185 -40.17 -8.82 -12.34
C ALA A 185 -39.41 -9.62 -13.40
N LEU A 186 -38.36 -10.33 -12.98
CA LEU A 186 -37.48 -11.10 -13.86
C LEU A 186 -37.99 -12.51 -14.19
N ALA A 187 -39.06 -12.96 -13.54
CA ALA A 187 -39.61 -14.32 -13.67
C ALA A 187 -39.91 -14.72 -15.11
N GLU A 188 -40.44 -13.80 -15.93
CA GLU A 188 -40.80 -14.09 -17.32
C GLU A 188 -39.56 -14.24 -18.22
N ASP A 189 -38.51 -13.44 -17.98
CA ASP A 189 -37.25 -13.55 -18.72
C ASP A 189 -36.45 -14.79 -18.29
N ALA A 190 -36.47 -15.13 -16.99
CA ALA A 190 -35.90 -16.37 -16.48
C ALA A 190 -36.60 -17.61 -17.07
N ARG A 191 -37.93 -17.58 -17.20
CA ARG A 191 -38.70 -18.63 -17.88
C ARG A 191 -38.26 -18.79 -19.33
N ARG A 192 -38.22 -17.69 -20.09
CA ARG A 192 -37.78 -17.69 -21.49
C ARG A 192 -36.36 -18.23 -21.65
N LEU A 193 -35.45 -17.93 -20.73
CA LEU A 193 -34.10 -18.46 -20.73
C LEU A 193 -34.08 -19.97 -20.46
N ALA A 194 -34.85 -20.46 -19.48
CA ALA A 194 -34.98 -21.88 -19.18
C ALA A 194 -35.58 -22.68 -20.35
N ASP A 195 -36.48 -22.06 -21.13
CA ASP A 195 -37.12 -22.68 -22.30
C ASP A 195 -36.20 -22.77 -23.53
N VAL A 196 -35.06 -22.06 -23.55
CA VAL A 196 -34.06 -22.21 -24.63
C VAL A 196 -33.33 -23.55 -24.57
N VAL A 197 -33.31 -24.20 -23.40
CA VAL A 197 -32.63 -25.49 -23.21
C VAL A 197 -33.49 -26.61 -23.82
N PRO A 198 -33.04 -27.27 -24.90
CA PRO A 198 -33.87 -28.26 -25.56
C PRO A 198 -33.93 -29.56 -24.74
N ALA A 199 -34.99 -30.35 -24.94
CA ALA A 199 -35.26 -31.53 -24.12
C ALA A 199 -34.21 -32.66 -24.29
N ASP A 200 -33.51 -32.66 -25.41
CA ASP A 200 -32.41 -33.55 -25.80
C ASP A 200 -31.03 -33.04 -25.37
N ALA A 201 -30.94 -31.88 -24.71
CA ALA A 201 -29.69 -31.34 -24.19
C ALA A 201 -29.04 -32.24 -23.13
N ASN A 202 -27.74 -32.00 -22.89
CA ASN A 202 -26.95 -32.62 -21.84
C ASN A 202 -27.72 -32.64 -20.50
N PRO A 203 -27.78 -33.78 -19.78
CA PRO A 203 -28.50 -33.90 -18.52
C PRO A 203 -28.09 -32.87 -17.46
N LEU A 204 -26.83 -32.40 -17.47
CA LEU A 204 -26.37 -31.33 -16.57
C LEU A 204 -27.01 -29.98 -16.88
N LEU A 205 -27.13 -29.61 -18.16
CA LEU A 205 -27.79 -28.39 -18.59
C LEU A 205 -29.29 -28.44 -18.27
N ARG A 206 -29.93 -29.59 -18.47
CA ARG A 206 -31.32 -29.81 -18.07
C ARG A 206 -31.54 -29.67 -16.56
N LYS A 207 -30.61 -30.21 -15.75
CA LYS A 207 -30.65 -30.05 -14.29
C LYS A 207 -30.54 -28.57 -13.89
N GLN A 208 -29.69 -27.80 -14.56
CA GLN A 208 -29.57 -26.36 -14.29
C GLN A 208 -30.80 -25.57 -14.75
N ALA A 209 -31.37 -25.88 -15.91
CA ALA A 209 -32.63 -25.26 -16.35
C ALA A 209 -33.77 -25.54 -15.35
N LYS A 210 -33.84 -26.74 -14.79
CA LYS A 210 -34.79 -27.06 -13.72
C LYS A 210 -34.52 -26.26 -12.45
N ARG A 211 -33.26 -26.14 -12.03
CA ARG A 211 -32.88 -25.31 -10.87
C ARG A 211 -33.24 -23.84 -11.07
N LEU A 212 -33.09 -23.32 -12.29
CA LEU A 212 -33.49 -21.96 -12.63
C LEU A 212 -35.00 -21.77 -12.46
N ARG A 213 -35.81 -22.72 -12.93
CA ARG A 213 -37.27 -22.69 -12.72
C ARG A 213 -37.64 -22.70 -11.24
N GLN A 214 -36.97 -23.53 -10.45
CA GLN A 214 -37.17 -23.61 -9.01
C GLN A 214 -36.77 -22.33 -8.29
N ALA A 215 -35.62 -21.73 -8.65
CA ALA A 215 -35.11 -20.52 -8.03
C ALA A 215 -36.05 -19.31 -8.21
N PHE A 216 -36.82 -19.29 -9.31
CA PHE A 216 -37.83 -18.27 -9.61
C PHE A 216 -39.28 -18.72 -9.31
N ASN A 217 -39.48 -19.87 -8.66
CA ASN A 217 -40.80 -20.45 -8.37
C ASN A 217 -41.71 -20.61 -9.60
N LEU A 218 -41.15 -20.96 -10.75
CA LEU A 218 -41.87 -21.05 -12.03
C LEU A 218 -42.64 -22.37 -12.21
N ASP A 219 -42.37 -23.38 -11.37
CA ASP A 219 -42.98 -24.71 -11.49
C ASP A 219 -44.45 -24.76 -11.02
N GLU A 220 -44.92 -23.77 -10.25
CA GLU A 220 -46.30 -23.75 -9.71
C GLU A 220 -47.40 -23.46 -10.75
N PHE A 221 -47.06 -23.00 -11.96
CA PHE A 221 -48.03 -22.60 -12.98
C PHE A 221 -48.23 -23.62 -14.12
N SER A 222 -47.56 -24.79 -14.08
CA SER A 222 -47.64 -25.78 -15.16
C SER A 222 -48.63 -26.94 -14.89
N ASP A 223 -49.11 -27.13 -13.66
CA ASP A 223 -49.98 -28.27 -13.28
C ASP A 223 -51.49 -27.94 -13.23
N GLY A 224 -51.91 -26.79 -13.78
CA GLY A 224 -53.29 -26.31 -13.75
C GLY A 224 -54.21 -26.79 -14.89
N LYS A 225 -53.84 -27.84 -15.64
CA LYS A 225 -54.70 -28.43 -16.68
C LYS A 225 -54.62 -29.95 -16.67
N GLU A 226 -55.23 -30.59 -15.67
CA GLU A 226 -55.85 -31.91 -15.80
C GLU A 226 -56.47 -32.34 -14.45
N ALA A 227 -57.75 -31.99 -14.22
CA ALA A 227 -58.69 -32.80 -13.43
C ALA A 227 -60.08 -32.11 -13.38
N MET A 228 -60.87 -32.30 -14.43
CA MET A 228 -62.34 -32.41 -14.37
C MET A 228 -62.73 -33.19 -15.63
N PRO A 229 -63.54 -34.25 -15.53
CA PRO A 229 -64.94 -34.14 -15.10
C PRO A 229 -65.26 -34.69 -13.70
#